data_AF-A0A954P431-F1
#
_entry.id   AF-A0A954P431-F1
#
_cell.length_a   1.000
_cell.length_b   1.000
_cell.length_c   1.000
_cell.angle_alpha   90.00
_cell.angle_beta   90.00
_cell.angle_gamma   90.00
#
_symmetry.space_group_name_H-M   'P 1'
#
loop_
_entity.id
_entity.type
_entity.pdbx_description
1 polymer ?
#
loop_
_entity_poly.entity_id
_entity_poly.type
_entity_poly.pdbx_seq_one_letter_code
_entity_poly.pdbx_strand_id
1 'polypeptide(L)'
;MTSDRPVTRARSMIPFLQLNVPVLAQLGTVFLFFLLFDLFKPRGQRHRWREYLFLTGAAGMTALFGLLVDQITLGISRDYFTLGKGFPGGPTLTRQVAQLGLHAGVGAGVLGGGIVLLVNRAPRHTFRLFHFLWVPLLAAAVCGAFAGGLLYLLPWYIHPLAAEFLEPAAAHRFTIVWFIHVGVYAGGAAGLIYLVRLAWRNRETTV
;
A
#
# COMPACT_ATOMS: atom_id res chain seq x y z
N MET A 1 -35.75 -12.11 -29.58
CA MET A 1 -35.15 -12.99 -28.55
C MET A 1 -33.93 -12.27 -27.99
N THR A 2 -34.18 -11.45 -26.98
CA THR A 2 -33.18 -10.66 -26.25
C THR A 2 -32.50 -11.57 -25.23
N SER A 3 -31.18 -11.74 -25.39
CA SER A 3 -30.35 -12.52 -24.50
C SER A 3 -30.09 -11.72 -23.22
N ASP A 4 -31.02 -11.80 -22.26
CA ASP A 4 -30.79 -11.45 -20.87
C ASP A 4 -29.79 -12.45 -20.27
N ARG A 5 -28.49 -12.15 -20.37
CA ARG A 5 -27.46 -12.92 -19.67
C ARG A 5 -27.30 -12.41 -18.23
N PRO A 6 -27.12 -13.32 -17.26
CA PRO A 6 -27.27 -13.01 -15.85
C PRO A 6 -26.00 -12.37 -15.28
N VAL A 7 -25.94 -11.03 -15.26
CA VAL A 7 -24.89 -10.26 -14.56
C VAL A 7 -25.00 -10.39 -13.02
N THR A 8 -26.06 -11.02 -12.51
CA THR A 8 -26.40 -11.10 -11.09
C THR A 8 -25.69 -12.19 -10.28
N ARG A 9 -24.79 -13.00 -10.87
CA ARG A 9 -24.12 -14.11 -10.17
C ARG A 9 -22.64 -13.92 -9.82
N ALA A 10 -22.06 -12.75 -10.07
CA ALA A 10 -20.79 -12.37 -9.44
C ALA A 10 -21.07 -11.86 -8.01
N ARG A 11 -21.62 -12.73 -7.15
CA ARG A 11 -21.76 -12.46 -5.71
C ARG A 11 -20.36 -12.44 -5.09
N SER A 12 -19.76 -11.26 -5.11
CA SER A 12 -18.90 -10.69 -4.08
C SER A 12 -18.04 -11.70 -3.29
N MET A 13 -16.87 -12.06 -3.81
CA MET A 13 -15.72 -12.47 -2.97
C MET A 13 -15.08 -11.26 -2.24
N ILE A 14 -15.65 -10.07 -2.42
CA ILE A 14 -15.22 -8.76 -1.90
C ILE A 14 -15.48 -8.50 -0.39
N PRO A 15 -16.41 -9.16 0.34
CA PRO A 15 -16.67 -8.80 1.74
C PRO A 15 -15.43 -8.95 2.62
N PHE A 16 -14.52 -9.87 2.29
CA PHE A 16 -13.33 -10.12 3.11
C PHE A 16 -12.27 -9.01 3.03
N LEU A 17 -12.15 -8.34 1.88
CA LEU A 17 -11.26 -7.18 1.71
C LEU A 17 -11.87 -5.91 2.30
N GLN A 18 -13.19 -5.74 2.26
CA GLN A 18 -13.86 -4.57 2.85
C GLN A 18 -13.92 -4.62 4.38
N LEU A 19 -13.94 -5.80 5.01
CA LEU A 19 -14.03 -5.91 6.48
C LEU A 19 -12.72 -5.63 7.24
N ASN A 20 -11.55 -5.80 6.64
CA ASN A 20 -10.28 -5.80 7.39
C ASN A 20 -9.40 -4.56 7.20
N VAL A 21 -9.64 -3.80 6.13
CA VAL A 21 -8.90 -2.58 5.79
C VAL A 21 -9.11 -1.44 6.84
N PRO A 22 -10.30 -1.24 7.44
CA PRO A 22 -10.48 -0.26 8.51
C PRO A 22 -9.72 -0.62 9.79
N VAL A 23 -9.60 -1.91 10.12
CA VAL A 23 -8.95 -2.38 11.35
C VAL A 23 -7.46 -2.07 11.34
N LEU A 24 -6.78 -2.28 10.21
CA LEU A 24 -5.37 -1.92 10.07
C LEU A 24 -5.15 -0.40 10.06
N ALA A 25 -6.10 0.37 9.51
CA ALA A 25 -6.06 1.83 9.58
C ALA A 25 -6.19 2.35 11.03
N GLN A 26 -7.03 1.69 11.85
CA GLN A 26 -7.17 2.01 13.28
C GLN A 26 -5.87 1.81 14.06
N LEU A 27 -5.03 0.82 13.69
CA LEU A 27 -3.73 0.62 14.34
C LEU A 27 -2.82 1.85 14.20
N GLY A 28 -2.80 2.50 13.04
CA GLY A 28 -2.03 3.74 12.83
C GLY A 28 -2.48 4.84 13.79
N THR A 29 -3.80 5.01 13.97
CA THR A 29 -4.37 5.97 14.93
C THR A 29 -4.02 5.61 16.37
N VAL A 30 -4.03 4.33 16.74
CA VAL A 30 -3.63 3.84 18.06
C VAL A 30 -2.16 4.18 18.36
N PHE A 31 -1.25 3.95 17.41
CA PHE A 31 0.16 4.29 17.60
C PHE A 31 0.40 5.81 17.65
N LEU A 32 -0.35 6.60 16.88
CA LEU A 32 -0.32 8.06 16.99
C LEU A 32 -0.80 8.52 18.37
N PHE A 33 -1.86 7.93 18.90
CA PHE A 33 -2.33 8.22 20.25
C PHE A 33 -1.26 7.91 21.31
N PHE A 34 -0.62 6.74 21.23
CA PHE A 34 0.48 6.39 22.13
C PHE A 34 1.70 7.31 21.99
N LEU A 35 2.03 7.74 20.77
CA LEU A 35 3.07 8.74 20.53
C LEU A 35 2.76 10.03 21.29
N LEU A 36 1.56 10.59 21.08
CA LEU A 36 1.15 11.84 21.71
C LEU A 36 1.15 11.70 23.24
N PHE A 37 0.57 10.61 23.77
CA PHE A 37 0.54 10.34 25.20
C PHE A 37 1.95 10.24 25.81
N ASP A 38 2.89 9.54 25.16
CA ASP A 38 4.27 9.42 25.66
C ASP A 38 5.04 10.76 25.57
N LEU A 39 4.71 11.64 24.62
CA LEU A 39 5.30 12.98 24.52
C LEU A 39 4.86 13.92 25.66
N PHE A 40 3.65 13.75 26.20
CA PHE A 40 3.16 14.52 27.35
C PHE A 40 3.80 14.10 28.69
N LYS A 41 4.50 12.96 28.75
CA LYS A 41 5.20 12.54 29.96
C LYS A 41 6.47 13.38 30.21
N PRO A 42 6.87 13.59 31.48
CA PRO A 42 8.16 14.17 31.84
C PRO A 42 9.32 13.42 31.16
N ARG A 43 10.40 14.12 30.78
CA ARG A 43 11.51 13.55 30.00
C ARG A 43 12.10 12.25 30.58
N GLY A 44 12.10 12.08 31.91
CA GLY A 44 12.58 10.87 32.58
C GLY A 44 11.67 9.64 32.50
N GLN A 45 10.42 9.78 32.03
CA GLN A 45 9.42 8.70 31.94
C GLN A 45 9.06 8.32 30.49
N ARG A 46 9.73 8.94 29.50
CA ARG A 46 9.51 8.67 28.07
C ARG A 46 10.26 7.42 27.66
N HIS A 47 9.58 6.28 27.60
CA HIS A 47 10.26 5.01 27.37
C HIS A 47 10.28 4.61 25.89
N ARG A 48 9.27 4.95 25.06
CA ARG A 48 9.12 4.37 23.71
C ARG A 48 8.67 5.33 22.61
N TRP A 49 8.61 6.64 22.86
CA TRP A 49 8.20 7.64 21.87
C TRP A 49 8.87 7.52 20.49
N ARG A 50 10.13 7.06 20.41
CA ARG A 50 10.84 6.86 19.14
C ARG A 50 10.25 5.75 18.28
N GLU A 51 9.78 4.69 18.90
CA GLU A 51 9.15 3.56 18.23
C GLU A 51 7.76 3.97 17.73
N TYR A 52 7.00 4.69 18.56
CA TYR A 52 5.71 5.23 18.15
C TYR A 52 5.86 6.25 17.00
N LEU A 53 6.90 7.10 17.04
CA LEU A 53 7.21 8.02 15.95
C LEU A 53 7.57 7.27 14.67
N PHE A 54 8.37 6.21 14.78
CA PHE A 54 8.73 5.39 13.63
C PHE A 54 7.52 4.69 13.00
N LEU A 55 6.64 4.06 13.80
CA LEU A 55 5.41 3.43 13.30
C LEU A 55 4.46 4.44 12.68
N THR A 56 4.27 5.59 13.32
CA THR A 56 3.41 6.67 12.81
C THR A 56 3.96 7.24 11.51
N GLY A 57 5.28 7.47 11.43
CA GLY A 57 5.93 7.93 10.20
C GLY A 57 5.84 6.91 9.07
N ALA A 58 6.10 5.63 9.36
CA ALA A 58 5.96 4.55 8.37
C ALA A 58 4.52 4.45 7.84
N ALA A 59 3.54 4.47 8.74
CA ALA A 59 2.12 4.48 8.40
C ALA A 59 1.73 5.71 7.56
N GLY A 60 2.16 6.91 7.96
CA GLY A 60 1.86 8.14 7.23
C GLY A 60 2.46 8.17 5.82
N MET A 61 3.73 7.79 5.68
CA MET A 61 4.42 7.79 4.39
C MET A 61 3.82 6.76 3.42
N THR A 62 3.51 5.55 3.90
CA THR A 62 2.87 4.50 3.08
C THR A 62 1.41 4.80 2.76
N ALA A 63 0.66 5.43 3.66
CA ALA A 63 -0.69 5.93 3.40
C ALA A 63 -0.71 6.96 2.27
N LEU A 64 0.18 7.96 2.35
CA LEU A 64 0.30 8.97 1.29
C LEU A 64 0.73 8.34 -0.04
N PHE A 65 1.69 7.42 0.00
CA PHE A 65 2.12 6.70 -1.20
C PHE A 65 0.98 5.87 -1.83
N GLY A 66 0.25 5.10 -1.02
CA GLY A 66 -0.91 4.31 -1.48
C GLY A 66 -2.00 5.18 -2.07
N LEU A 67 -2.33 6.32 -1.42
CA LEU A 67 -3.24 7.32 -1.97
C LEU A 67 -2.80 7.79 -3.35
N LEU A 68 -1.53 8.19 -3.50
CA LEU A 68 -1.01 8.73 -4.76
C LEU A 68 -1.03 7.68 -5.88
N VAL A 69 -0.57 6.45 -5.60
CA VAL A 69 -0.58 5.34 -6.56
C VAL A 69 -2.00 5.05 -7.03
N ASP A 70 -2.96 4.95 -6.11
CA ASP A 70 -4.36 4.65 -6.43
C ASP A 70 -5.02 5.79 -7.22
N GLN A 71 -4.72 7.06 -6.92
CA GLN A 71 -5.24 8.19 -7.68
C GLN A 71 -4.63 8.28 -9.09
N ILE A 72 -3.32 8.03 -9.25
CA ILE A 72 -2.66 7.99 -10.56
C ILE A 72 -3.25 6.87 -11.40
N THR A 73 -3.35 5.67 -10.84
CA THR A 73 -3.87 4.50 -11.55
C THR A 73 -5.36 4.61 -11.88
N LEU A 74 -6.15 5.30 -11.05
CA LEU A 74 -7.55 5.63 -11.36
C LEU A 74 -7.66 6.52 -12.60
N GLY A 75 -6.71 7.43 -12.79
CA GLY A 75 -6.60 8.25 -14.00
C GLY A 75 -6.27 7.43 -15.26
N ILE A 76 -5.57 6.31 -15.10
CA ILE A 76 -5.21 5.41 -16.21
C ILE A 76 -6.36 4.46 -16.57
N SER A 77 -6.97 3.80 -15.57
CA SER A 77 -8.08 2.87 -15.76
C SER A 77 -9.06 2.91 -14.61
N ARG A 78 -10.25 3.47 -14.87
CA ARG A 78 -11.40 3.37 -13.95
C ARG A 78 -11.96 1.95 -13.88
N ASP A 79 -11.83 1.18 -14.96
CA ASP A 79 -12.29 -0.21 -15.04
C ASP A 79 -11.53 -1.12 -14.08
N TYR A 80 -10.25 -0.82 -13.80
CA TYR A 80 -9.49 -1.54 -12.77
C TYR A 80 -10.18 -1.50 -11.39
N PHE A 81 -10.70 -0.34 -11.01
CA PHE A 81 -11.33 -0.17 -9.70
C PHE A 81 -12.78 -0.65 -9.68
N THR A 82 -13.52 -0.49 -10.77
CA THR A 82 -14.92 -0.92 -10.83
C THR A 82 -15.06 -2.42 -11.09
N LEU A 83 -14.30 -2.99 -12.02
CA LEU A 83 -14.32 -4.44 -12.30
C LEU A 83 -13.34 -5.21 -11.40
N GLY A 84 -12.10 -4.74 -11.29
CA GLY A 84 -11.04 -5.47 -10.58
C GLY A 84 -11.11 -5.35 -9.06
N LYS A 85 -11.62 -4.23 -8.54
CA LYS A 85 -11.81 -4.01 -7.08
C LYS A 85 -13.29 -3.97 -6.66
N GLY A 86 -14.22 -4.00 -7.61
CA GLY A 86 -15.66 -4.03 -7.38
C GLY A 86 -16.24 -2.78 -6.74
N PHE A 87 -15.62 -1.61 -6.94
CA PHE A 87 -16.24 -0.37 -6.50
C PHE A 87 -17.45 -0.03 -7.37
N PRO A 88 -18.54 0.48 -6.78
CA PRO A 88 -19.59 1.09 -7.57
C PRO A 88 -18.99 2.26 -8.36
N GLY A 89 -19.26 2.31 -9.66
CA GLY A 89 -18.86 3.42 -10.51
C GLY A 89 -19.54 4.74 -10.08
N GLY A 90 -19.31 5.80 -10.86
CA GLY A 90 -19.97 7.09 -10.66
C GLY A 90 -19.17 8.12 -9.84
N PRO A 91 -19.85 9.16 -9.29
CA PRO A 91 -19.19 10.35 -8.75
C PRO A 91 -18.35 10.10 -7.49
N THR A 92 -18.68 9.07 -6.70
CA THR A 92 -17.99 8.77 -5.44
C THR A 92 -16.74 7.92 -5.62
N LEU A 93 -16.48 7.39 -6.82
CA LEU A 93 -15.39 6.46 -7.09
C LEU A 93 -14.03 7.02 -6.67
N THR A 94 -13.74 8.29 -6.99
CA THR A 94 -12.47 8.95 -6.64
C THR A 94 -12.22 8.93 -5.13
N ARG A 95 -13.24 9.24 -4.33
CA ARG A 95 -13.16 9.23 -2.87
C ARG A 95 -12.97 7.82 -2.31
N GLN A 96 -13.69 6.83 -2.87
CA GLN A 96 -13.59 5.44 -2.43
C GLN A 96 -12.20 4.86 -2.71
N VAL A 97 -11.64 5.15 -3.88
CA VAL A 97 -10.28 4.76 -4.27
C VAL A 97 -9.23 5.47 -3.42
N ALA A 98 -9.43 6.75 -3.09
CA ALA A 98 -8.56 7.46 -2.16
C ALA A 98 -8.55 6.81 -0.76
N GLN A 99 -9.72 6.43 -0.25
CA GLN A 99 -9.84 5.75 1.04
C GLN A 99 -9.19 4.36 1.02
N LEU A 100 -9.32 3.62 -0.08
CA LEU A 100 -8.65 2.33 -0.25
C LEU A 100 -7.12 2.50 -0.14
N GLY A 101 -6.54 3.39 -0.95
CA GLY A 101 -5.11 3.62 -0.98
C GLY A 101 -4.55 4.07 0.38
N LEU A 102 -5.26 4.97 1.07
CA LEU A 102 -4.91 5.40 2.42
C LEU A 102 -4.90 4.23 3.40
N HIS A 103 -5.98 3.47 3.49
CA HIS A 103 -6.07 2.40 4.48
C HIS A 103 -5.11 1.24 4.19
N ALA A 104 -4.98 0.84 2.92
CA ALA A 104 -4.02 -0.18 2.50
C ALA A 104 -2.58 0.27 2.81
N GLY A 105 -2.28 1.54 2.54
CA GLY A 105 -1.01 2.15 2.88
C GLY A 105 -0.73 2.14 4.38
N VAL A 106 -1.65 2.64 5.23
CA VAL A 106 -1.48 2.59 6.70
C VAL A 106 -1.18 1.17 7.17
N GLY A 107 -1.95 0.18 6.70
CA GLY A 107 -1.73 -1.22 7.06
C GLY A 107 -0.33 -1.71 6.67
N ALA A 108 0.12 -1.42 5.45
CA ALA A 108 1.46 -1.77 4.99
C ALA A 108 2.56 -1.10 5.83
N GLY A 109 2.40 0.18 6.18
CA GLY A 109 3.36 0.91 7.01
C GLY A 109 3.44 0.44 8.45
N VAL A 110 2.30 0.15 9.08
CA VAL A 110 2.27 -0.39 10.45
C VAL A 110 2.91 -1.78 10.48
N LEU A 111 2.53 -2.67 9.56
CA LEU A 111 3.07 -4.03 9.51
C LEU A 111 4.58 -4.02 9.17
N GLY A 112 4.97 -3.31 8.12
CA GLY A 112 6.38 -3.21 7.72
C GLY A 112 7.24 -2.53 8.79
N GLY A 113 6.75 -1.42 9.35
CA GLY A 113 7.42 -0.71 10.44
C GLY A 113 7.55 -1.58 11.71
N GLY A 114 6.50 -2.34 12.03
CA GLY A 114 6.50 -3.29 13.15
C GLY A 114 7.56 -4.38 12.98
N ILE A 115 7.65 -4.98 11.79
CA ILE A 115 8.69 -5.99 11.48
C ILE A 115 10.09 -5.39 11.65
N VAL A 116 10.33 -4.17 11.14
CA VAL A 116 11.62 -3.49 11.27
C VAL A 116 11.97 -3.23 12.74
N LEU A 117 11.01 -2.81 13.57
CA LEU A 117 11.23 -2.59 15.00
C LEU A 117 11.44 -3.88 15.78
N LEU A 118 10.72 -4.96 15.47
CA LEU A 118 10.93 -6.27 16.09
C LEU A 118 12.36 -6.79 15.86
N VAL A 119 12.93 -6.49 14.69
CA VAL A 119 14.30 -6.83 14.33
C VAL A 119 15.32 -5.86 14.96
N ASN A 120 14.97 -4.59 15.09
CA ASN A 120 15.84 -3.56 15.65
C ASN A 120 15.88 -3.62 17.19
N ARG A 121 16.86 -4.34 17.76
CA ARG A 121 17.05 -4.43 19.22
C ARG A 121 17.67 -3.18 19.87
N ALA A 122 18.01 -2.14 19.11
CA ALA A 122 18.68 -0.94 19.60
C ALA A 122 17.81 0.32 19.38
N PRO A 123 17.03 0.78 20.39
CA PRO A 123 16.16 1.96 20.28
C PRO A 123 16.89 3.28 19.96
N ARG A 124 18.20 3.32 20.19
CA ARG A 124 19.06 4.47 19.85
C ARG A 124 19.23 4.63 18.33
N HIS A 125 19.10 3.55 17.54
CA HIS A 125 19.28 3.58 16.09
C HIS A 125 17.97 3.72 15.30
N THR A 126 16.82 3.75 15.97
CA THR A 126 15.49 3.90 15.33
C THR A 126 15.39 5.18 14.47
N PHE A 127 15.99 6.29 14.91
CA PHE A 127 16.04 7.53 14.13
C PHE A 127 16.82 7.39 12.82
N ARG A 128 17.89 6.59 12.82
CA ARG A 128 18.65 6.33 11.60
C ARG A 128 17.79 5.56 10.61
N LEU A 129 17.05 4.54 11.08
CA LEU A 129 16.13 3.77 10.24
C LEU A 129 14.99 4.63 9.68
N PHE A 130 14.55 5.66 10.41
CA PHE A 130 13.55 6.61 9.91
C PHE A 130 13.97 7.27 8.59
N HIS A 131 15.26 7.62 8.44
CA HIS A 131 15.80 8.20 7.22
C HIS A 131 15.82 7.23 6.03
N PHE A 132 15.56 5.94 6.25
CA PHE A 132 15.49 4.92 5.20
C PHE A 132 14.06 4.45 4.92
N LEU A 133 13.04 5.04 5.56
CA LEU A 133 11.63 4.72 5.29
C LEU A 133 11.22 5.02 3.84
N TRP A 134 11.95 5.87 3.13
CA TRP A 134 11.71 6.14 1.71
C TRP A 134 12.20 5.00 0.79
N VAL A 135 13.11 4.13 1.25
CA VAL A 135 13.70 3.08 0.39
C VAL A 135 12.64 2.09 -0.12
N PRO A 136 11.75 1.51 0.72
CA PRO A 136 10.65 0.68 0.24
C PRO A 136 9.73 1.41 -0.74
N LEU A 137 9.48 2.70 -0.51
CA LEU A 137 8.59 3.50 -1.37
C LEU A 137 9.23 3.78 -2.73
N LEU A 138 10.52 4.11 -2.77
CA LEU A 138 11.24 4.30 -4.02
C LEU A 138 11.30 3.00 -4.81
N ALA A 139 11.65 1.89 -4.16
CA ALA A 139 11.66 0.58 -4.81
C ALA A 139 10.28 0.22 -5.39
N ALA A 140 9.21 0.45 -4.61
CA ALA A 140 7.83 0.28 -5.08
C ALA A 140 7.51 1.17 -6.29
N ALA A 141 7.88 2.45 -6.25
CA ALA A 141 7.65 3.38 -7.35
C ALA A 141 8.38 2.97 -8.63
N VAL A 142 9.67 2.62 -8.52
CA VAL A 142 10.51 2.18 -9.65
C VAL A 142 9.97 0.90 -10.26
N CYS A 143 9.67 -0.12 -9.45
CA CYS A 143 9.14 -1.38 -9.96
C CYS A 143 7.73 -1.22 -10.55
N GLY A 144 6.87 -0.39 -9.94
CA GLY A 144 5.55 -0.07 -10.47
C GLY A 144 5.62 0.64 -11.82
N ALA A 145 6.46 1.67 -11.93
CA ALA A 145 6.67 2.41 -13.18
C ALA A 145 7.27 1.51 -14.27
N PHE A 146 8.26 0.68 -13.93
CA PHE A 146 8.87 -0.26 -14.86
C PHE A 146 7.85 -1.29 -15.37
N ALA A 147 7.07 -1.90 -14.48
CA ALA A 147 6.06 -2.88 -14.86
C ALA A 147 4.96 -2.27 -15.74
N GLY A 148 4.45 -1.09 -15.37
CA GLY A 148 3.48 -0.36 -16.19
C GLY A 148 4.03 0.06 -17.55
N GLY A 149 5.26 0.60 -17.59
CA GLY A 149 5.93 1.02 -18.81
C GLY A 149 6.23 -0.14 -19.75
N LEU A 150 6.65 -1.29 -19.23
CA LEU A 150 6.85 -2.50 -20.02
C LEU A 150 5.54 -2.94 -20.68
N LEU A 151 4.43 -2.96 -19.95
CA LEU A 151 3.13 -3.36 -20.50
C LEU A 151 2.54 -2.33 -21.47
N TYR A 152 2.87 -1.05 -21.31
CA TYR A 152 2.55 -0.03 -22.30
C TYR A 152 3.21 -0.32 -23.65
N LEU A 153 4.42 -0.87 -23.65
CA LEU A 153 5.15 -1.27 -24.87
C LEU A 153 4.70 -2.61 -25.46
N LEU A 154 3.83 -3.36 -24.77
CA LEU A 154 3.35 -4.69 -25.17
C LEU A 154 1.82 -4.69 -25.36
N PRO A 155 1.28 -3.96 -26.36
CA PRO A 155 -0.17 -3.76 -26.52
C PRO A 155 -0.98 -5.03 -26.82
N TRP A 156 -0.32 -6.09 -27.28
CA TRP A 156 -0.95 -7.39 -27.53
C TRP A 156 -1.19 -8.21 -26.26
N TYR A 157 -0.54 -7.86 -25.14
CA TYR A 157 -0.74 -8.56 -23.88
C TYR A 157 -1.91 -7.93 -23.12
N ILE A 158 -2.98 -8.71 -22.95
CA ILE A 158 -4.19 -8.30 -22.23
C ILE A 158 -4.45 -9.30 -21.11
N HIS A 159 -4.68 -8.80 -19.90
CA HIS A 159 -5.07 -9.61 -18.76
C HIS A 159 -6.38 -10.36 -19.06
N PRO A 160 -6.49 -11.68 -18.83
CA PRO A 160 -7.66 -12.47 -19.25
C PRO A 160 -9.01 -11.93 -18.75
N LEU A 161 -9.06 -11.53 -17.48
CA LEU A 161 -10.27 -10.92 -16.90
C LEU A 161 -10.64 -9.60 -17.60
N ALA A 162 -9.67 -8.84 -18.08
CA ALA A 162 -9.95 -7.60 -18.81
C ALA A 162 -10.46 -7.90 -20.22
N ALA A 163 -9.87 -8.89 -20.91
CA ALA A 163 -10.27 -9.30 -22.25
C ALA A 163 -11.72 -9.84 -22.32
N GLU A 164 -12.22 -10.41 -21.22
CA GLU A 164 -13.58 -10.96 -21.17
C GLU A 164 -14.67 -9.88 -21.08
N PHE A 165 -14.40 -8.77 -20.39
CA PHE A 165 -15.42 -7.78 -20.02
C PHE A 165 -15.23 -6.41 -20.64
N LEU A 166 -14.09 -6.14 -21.29
CA LEU A 166 -13.73 -4.82 -21.79
C LEU A 166 -13.31 -4.84 -23.25
N GLU A 167 -13.61 -3.74 -23.95
CA GLU A 167 -13.05 -3.45 -25.26
C GLU A 167 -11.51 -3.42 -25.22
N PRO A 168 -10.80 -3.79 -26.30
CA PRO A 168 -9.34 -3.99 -26.29
C PRO A 168 -8.54 -2.82 -25.68
N ALA A 169 -8.90 -1.57 -26.00
CA ALA A 169 -8.21 -0.39 -25.48
C ALA A 169 -8.46 -0.15 -23.98
N ALA A 170 -9.64 -0.49 -23.47
CA ALA A 170 -9.94 -0.44 -22.04
C ALA A 170 -9.25 -1.61 -21.31
N ALA A 171 -9.25 -2.79 -21.92
CA ALA A 171 -8.60 -3.98 -21.38
C ALA A 171 -7.08 -3.83 -21.27
N HIS A 172 -6.44 -3.17 -22.25
CA HIS A 172 -5.01 -2.85 -22.19
C HIS A 172 -4.68 -1.88 -21.05
N ARG A 173 -5.45 -0.80 -20.88
CA ARG A 173 -5.29 0.15 -19.76
C ARG A 173 -5.50 -0.51 -18.39
N PHE A 174 -6.51 -1.38 -18.28
CA PHE A 174 -6.72 -2.21 -17.08
C PHE A 174 -5.47 -3.04 -16.78
N THR A 175 -4.91 -3.70 -17.80
CA THR A 175 -3.74 -4.57 -17.68
C THR A 175 -2.51 -3.80 -17.21
N ILE A 176 -2.26 -2.62 -17.78
CA ILE A 176 -1.19 -1.72 -17.33
C ILE A 176 -1.33 -1.43 -15.83
N VAL A 177 -2.52 -0.99 -15.39
CA VAL A 177 -2.76 -0.68 -13.97
C VAL A 177 -2.57 -1.89 -13.07
N TRP A 178 -3.02 -3.07 -13.50
CA TRP A 178 -2.82 -4.31 -12.75
C TRP A 178 -1.33 -4.60 -12.55
N PHE A 179 -0.51 -4.47 -13.60
CA PHE A 179 0.94 -4.68 -13.51
C PHE A 179 1.67 -3.58 -12.71
N ILE A 180 1.19 -2.33 -12.76
CA ILE A 180 1.71 -1.27 -11.87
C ILE A 180 1.57 -1.70 -10.41
N HIS A 181 0.40 -2.22 -10.00
CA HIS A 181 0.17 -2.67 -8.62
C HIS A 181 1.08 -3.86 -8.26
N VAL A 182 1.25 -4.83 -9.16
CA VAL A 182 2.19 -5.94 -8.96
C VAL A 182 3.61 -5.44 -8.77
N GLY A 183 4.07 -4.51 -9.61
CA GLY A 183 5.38 -3.87 -9.49
C GLY A 183 5.54 -3.13 -8.17
N VAL A 184 4.52 -2.38 -7.74
CA VAL A 184 4.49 -1.68 -6.45
C VAL A 184 4.64 -2.67 -5.28
N TYR A 185 3.93 -3.79 -5.29
CA TYR A 185 4.04 -4.81 -4.24
C TYR A 185 5.40 -5.49 -4.22
N ALA A 186 5.92 -5.87 -5.39
CA ALA A 186 7.24 -6.51 -5.50
C ALA A 186 8.37 -5.57 -5.04
N GLY A 187 8.34 -4.32 -5.51
CA GLY A 187 9.33 -3.30 -5.12
C GLY A 187 9.24 -2.94 -3.64
N GLY A 188 8.03 -2.76 -3.11
CA GLY A 188 7.81 -2.52 -1.69
C GLY A 188 8.34 -3.64 -0.80
N ALA A 189 8.09 -4.89 -1.17
CA ALA A 189 8.63 -6.06 -0.46
C ALA A 189 10.17 -6.11 -0.51
N ALA A 190 10.76 -5.91 -1.69
CA ALA A 190 12.23 -5.90 -1.86
C ALA A 190 12.90 -4.80 -1.02
N GLY A 191 12.35 -3.58 -1.06
CA GLY A 191 12.87 -2.47 -0.26
C GLY A 191 12.64 -2.65 1.25
N LEU A 192 11.53 -3.29 1.66
CA LEU A 192 11.34 -3.67 3.07
C LEU A 192 12.37 -4.70 3.52
N ILE A 193 12.66 -5.72 2.72
CA ILE A 193 13.72 -6.71 3.01
C ILE A 193 15.07 -6.00 3.22
N TYR A 194 15.40 -5.04 2.35
CA TYR A 194 16.60 -4.23 2.52
C TYR A 194 16.61 -3.46 3.85
N LEU A 195 15.51 -2.79 4.18
CA LEU A 195 15.37 -2.03 5.43
C LEU A 195 15.49 -2.94 6.67
N VAL A 196 14.89 -4.13 6.62
CA VAL A 196 15.01 -5.15 7.68
C VAL A 196 16.46 -5.63 7.82
N ARG A 197 17.18 -5.85 6.71
CA ARG A 197 18.62 -6.18 6.76
C ARG A 197 19.44 -5.06 7.39
N LEU A 198 19.13 -3.80 7.10
CA LEU A 198 19.80 -2.66 7.72
C LEU A 198 19.55 -2.62 9.24
N ALA A 199 18.30 -2.83 9.66
CA ALA A 199 17.94 -2.94 11.07
C ALA A 199 18.65 -4.10 11.77
N TRP A 200 18.75 -5.24 11.10
CA TRP A 200 19.49 -6.41 11.59
C TRP A 200 20.97 -6.10 11.75
N ARG A 201 21.66 -5.48 10.79
CA ARG A 201 23.08 -5.15 10.91
C ARG A 201 23.38 -4.18 12.06
N ASN A 202 22.47 -3.25 12.36
CA ASN A 202 22.61 -2.33 13.49
C ASN A 202 22.56 -3.04 14.86
N ARG A 203 22.11 -4.30 14.95
CA ARG A 203 22.13 -5.08 16.19
C ARG A 203 23.55 -5.52 16.59
N GLU A 204 24.40 -5.81 15.59
CA GLU A 204 25.70 -6.45 15.78
C GLU A 204 26.76 -5.47 16.28
N THR A 205 26.55 -4.17 16.08
CA THR A 205 27.49 -3.11 16.49
C THR A 205 27.26 -2.61 17.93
N THR A 206 26.37 -3.25 18.68
CA THR A 206 26.00 -2.86 20.07
C THR A 206 26.27 -3.94 21.11
N VAL A 207 26.88 -5.06 20.70
CA VAL A 207 27.48 -6.08 21.56
C VAL A 207 28.98 -5.84 21.58
#